data_AF-A0A9Q9CBY0-F1
#
_entry.id   AF-A0A9Q9CBY0-F1
#
_cell.length_a   1.000
_cell.length_b   1.000
_cell.length_c   1.000
_cell.angle_alpha   90.00
_cell.angle_beta   90.00
_cell.angle_gamma   90.00
#
_symmetry.space_group_name_H-M   'P 1'
#
loop_
_entity.id
_entity.type
_entity.pdbx_description
1 polymer ?
#
loop_
_entity_poly.entity_id
_entity_poly.type
_entity_poly.pdbx_seq_one_letter_code
_entity_poly.pdbx_strand_id
1 'polypeptide(L)'
;MERAVHNLELVLENGVEGQSEMIIDVLKDLVQASLRSTDEEIANYELDEMLMESLDKTSYEEHRELVEMLPDLISCMRDPRNIVPAIEKYFDPKCDFSIDAAKVMFVMKRDFGFEFDGFLSTLFDCVSPKNIEKDIERKLLFILMVLGDNSVPLAVAKAFIKKLCSISLQMKSSHCHKILWAVLWIMRFHPMAYIMAREDGFRKDLEWAESITMDKFQPYLFELDILSESLEGIKKIVNLIRREAGDAKSRPRLLSLSNITFPRLEI
;
A
#
# COMPACT_ATOMS: atom_id res chain seq x y z
N MET A 1 -15.96 10.42 21.54
CA MET A 1 -14.96 11.30 20.91
C MET A 1 -14.41 12.33 21.90
N GLU A 2 -15.24 13.19 22.50
CA GLU A 2 -14.86 14.24 23.47
C GLU A 2 -13.84 13.82 24.55
N ARG A 3 -14.07 12.70 25.26
CA ARG A 3 -13.13 12.21 26.28
C ARG A 3 -11.74 11.86 25.71
N ALA A 4 -11.68 11.30 24.51
CA ALA A 4 -10.41 10.92 23.88
C ALA A 4 -9.63 12.16 23.42
N VAL A 5 -10.33 13.17 22.89
CA VAL A 5 -9.74 14.47 22.55
C VAL A 5 -9.20 15.16 23.80
N HIS A 6 -10.00 15.24 24.86
CA HIS A 6 -9.55 15.86 26.11
C HIS A 6 -8.33 15.15 26.73
N ASN A 7 -8.29 13.81 26.68
CA ASN A 7 -7.11 13.08 27.13
C ASN A 7 -5.87 13.42 26.29
N LEU A 8 -6.02 13.62 24.99
CA LEU A 8 -4.91 13.99 24.11
C LEU A 8 -4.41 15.40 24.44
N GLU A 9 -5.30 16.37 24.68
CA GLU A 9 -4.94 17.73 25.13
C GLU A 9 -4.09 17.64 26.41
N LEU A 10 -4.57 16.91 27.41
CA LEU A 10 -3.87 16.75 28.68
C LEU A 10 -2.48 16.11 28.52
N VAL A 11 -2.36 15.09 27.66
CA VAL A 11 -1.06 14.44 27.43
C VAL A 11 -0.11 15.40 26.70
N LEU A 12 -0.59 16.15 25.70
CA LEU A 12 0.23 17.11 24.98
C LEU A 12 0.69 18.27 25.87
N GLU A 13 -0.16 18.80 26.75
CA GLU A 13 0.20 19.92 27.64
C GLU A 13 1.28 19.57 28.69
N ASN A 14 1.35 18.32 29.15
CA ASN A 14 2.14 17.94 30.33
C ASN A 14 3.64 17.62 30.05
N GLY A 15 4.28 18.24 29.06
CA GLY A 15 5.63 17.96 28.48
C GLY A 15 6.70 17.28 29.36
N VAL A 16 6.62 15.96 29.60
CA VAL A 16 7.58 15.18 30.40
C VAL A 16 8.16 14.02 29.58
N GLU A 17 9.42 13.64 29.84
CA GLU A 17 10.07 12.44 29.25
C GLU A 17 9.20 11.17 29.44
N GLY A 18 9.01 10.39 28.37
CA GLY A 18 8.12 9.22 28.34
C GLY A 18 6.74 9.45 27.72
N GLN A 19 6.47 10.66 27.20
CA GLN A 19 5.19 11.01 26.57
C GLN A 19 4.88 10.27 25.27
N SER A 20 5.88 9.83 24.51
CA SER A 20 5.63 9.28 23.17
C SER A 20 4.69 8.07 23.19
N GLU A 21 4.93 7.10 24.07
CA GLU A 21 4.05 5.94 24.26
C GLU A 21 2.64 6.35 24.72
N MET A 22 2.54 7.31 25.65
CA MET A 22 1.25 7.83 26.13
C MET A 22 0.46 8.53 25.02
N ILE A 23 1.13 9.32 24.17
CA ILE A 23 0.52 9.98 23.01
C ILE A 23 -0.04 8.91 22.06
N ILE A 24 0.75 7.88 21.74
CA ILE A 24 0.32 6.79 20.87
C ILE A 24 -0.90 6.05 21.44
N ASP A 25 -0.91 5.74 22.73
CA ASP A 25 -2.04 5.03 23.35
C ASP A 25 -3.32 5.88 23.33
N VAL A 26 -3.22 7.18 23.59
CA VAL A 26 -4.38 8.08 23.50
C VAL A 26 -4.85 8.26 22.05
N LEU A 27 -3.92 8.31 21.08
CA LEU A 27 -4.27 8.34 19.66
C LEU A 27 -4.99 7.06 19.21
N LYS A 28 -4.63 5.89 19.75
CA LYS A 28 -5.38 4.65 19.49
C LYS A 28 -6.80 4.72 20.02
N ASP A 29 -6.98 5.23 21.24
CA ASP A 29 -8.30 5.45 21.83
C ASP A 29 -9.13 6.42 20.98
N LEU A 30 -8.47 7.46 20.44
CA LEU A 30 -9.08 8.43 19.54
C LEU A 30 -9.51 7.79 18.21
N VAL A 31 -8.69 6.93 17.60
CA VAL A 31 -9.08 6.14 16.40
C VAL A 31 -10.28 5.25 16.71
N GLN A 32 -10.29 4.57 17.85
CA GLN A 32 -11.45 3.74 18.24
C GLN A 32 -12.71 4.57 18.48
N ALA A 33 -12.55 5.80 18.96
CA ALA A 33 -13.66 6.74 19.13
C ALA A 33 -14.16 7.27 17.78
N SER A 34 -13.27 7.64 16.85
CA SER A 34 -13.64 8.15 15.52
C SER A 34 -14.41 7.11 14.73
N LEU A 35 -13.98 5.85 14.74
CA LEU A 35 -14.66 4.73 14.07
C LEU A 35 -16.07 4.44 14.59
N ARG A 36 -16.45 4.94 15.77
CA ARG A 36 -17.77 4.77 16.38
C ARG A 36 -18.63 6.03 16.28
N SER A 37 -18.06 7.14 15.84
CA SER A 37 -18.74 8.42 15.73
C SER A 37 -19.36 8.59 14.34
N THR A 38 -20.34 9.49 14.26
CA THR A 38 -20.94 9.89 12.97
C THR A 38 -20.07 10.95 12.29
N ASP A 39 -20.21 11.10 10.97
CA ASP A 39 -19.47 12.13 10.22
C ASP A 39 -19.77 13.56 10.75
N GLU A 40 -21.00 13.80 11.19
CA GLU A 40 -21.41 15.08 11.80
C GLU A 40 -20.71 15.32 13.15
N GLU A 41 -20.55 14.27 13.98
CA GLU A 41 -19.80 14.37 15.22
C GLU A 41 -18.31 14.63 14.94
N ILE A 42 -17.73 13.88 14.00
CA ILE A 42 -16.32 13.98 13.62
C ILE A 42 -15.97 15.39 13.13
N ALA A 43 -16.82 16.00 12.32
CA ALA A 43 -16.60 17.34 11.76
C ALA A 43 -16.54 18.47 12.81
N ASN A 44 -16.98 18.21 14.05
CA ASN A 44 -16.93 19.19 15.15
C ASN A 44 -15.59 19.17 15.91
N TYR A 45 -14.74 18.17 15.68
CA TYR A 45 -13.44 18.09 16.33
C TYR A 45 -12.40 18.69 15.37
N GLU A 46 -11.72 19.75 15.78
CA GLU A 46 -10.69 20.46 15.00
C GLU A 46 -9.29 20.00 15.46
N LEU A 47 -8.86 18.79 15.06
CA LEU A 47 -7.65 18.14 15.61
C LEU A 47 -6.34 18.58 14.96
N ASP A 48 -6.34 19.62 14.12
CA ASP A 48 -5.19 20.06 13.33
C ASP A 48 -3.93 20.27 14.17
N GLU A 49 -4.03 21.11 15.19
CA GLU A 49 -2.88 21.46 16.05
C GLU A 49 -2.41 20.25 16.87
N MET A 50 -3.36 19.45 17.37
CA MET A 50 -3.07 18.30 18.23
C MET A 50 -2.34 17.19 17.47
N LEU A 51 -2.72 16.92 16.22
CA LEU A 51 -2.07 15.90 15.39
C LEU A 51 -0.66 16.35 14.97
N MET A 52 -0.49 17.64 14.67
CA MET A 52 0.82 18.21 14.37
C MET A 52 1.75 18.17 15.60
N GLU A 53 1.24 18.56 16.76
CA GLU A 53 1.99 18.52 18.01
C GLU A 53 2.32 17.08 18.44
N SER A 54 1.43 16.12 18.17
CA SER A 54 1.71 14.70 18.38
C SER A 54 2.88 14.20 17.52
N LEU A 55 2.96 14.63 16.26
CA LEU A 55 4.09 14.31 15.38
C LEU A 55 5.40 14.95 15.84
N ASP A 56 5.34 16.15 16.42
CA ASP A 56 6.53 16.85 16.91
C ASP A 56 7.04 16.29 18.26
N LYS A 57 6.15 15.74 19.08
CA LYS A 57 6.46 15.20 20.42
C LYS A 57 6.70 13.70 20.47
N THR A 58 6.44 12.97 19.38
CA THR A 58 6.74 11.53 19.29
C THR A 58 8.14 11.29 18.74
N SER A 59 8.74 10.15 19.04
CA SER A 59 10.05 9.79 18.49
C SER A 59 9.90 9.13 17.12
N TYR A 60 11.03 9.05 16.39
CA TYR A 60 11.05 8.41 15.08
C TYR A 60 10.57 6.96 15.09
N GLU A 61 10.78 6.24 16.21
CA GLU A 61 10.35 4.84 16.35
C GLU A 61 8.82 4.73 16.40
N GLU A 62 8.14 5.69 17.04
CA GLU A 62 6.67 5.73 17.13
C GLU A 62 5.99 6.44 15.96
N HIS A 63 6.72 7.26 15.18
CA HIS A 63 6.16 7.92 13.99
C HIS A 63 5.47 6.94 13.04
N ARG A 64 6.01 5.73 12.89
CA ARG A 64 5.36 4.70 12.07
C ARG A 64 3.93 4.42 12.54
N GLU A 65 3.75 4.19 13.83
CA GLU A 65 2.45 3.84 14.41
C GLU A 65 1.48 5.00 14.31
N LEU A 66 1.96 6.23 14.55
CA LEU A 66 1.20 7.45 14.34
C LEU A 66 0.74 7.57 12.87
N VAL A 67 1.66 7.43 11.92
CA VAL A 67 1.37 7.50 10.48
C VAL A 67 0.36 6.43 10.05
N GLU A 68 0.41 5.23 10.63
CA GLU A 68 -0.55 4.17 10.36
C GLU A 68 -1.99 4.50 10.81
N MET A 69 -2.16 5.38 11.80
CA MET A 69 -3.44 5.85 12.36
C MET A 69 -4.02 7.08 11.63
N LEU A 70 -3.18 7.91 11.02
CA LEU A 70 -3.62 9.15 10.35
C LEU A 70 -4.75 8.98 9.34
N PRO A 71 -4.80 7.92 8.50
CA PRO A 71 -5.93 7.73 7.57
C PRO A 71 -7.31 7.73 8.25
N ASP A 72 -7.37 7.33 9.52
CA ASP A 72 -8.61 7.25 10.32
C ASP A 72 -8.87 8.52 11.16
N LEU A 73 -7.92 9.46 11.16
CA LEU A 73 -7.96 10.70 11.96
C LEU A 73 -8.03 11.97 11.09
N ILE A 74 -7.61 11.93 9.82
CA ILE A 74 -7.61 13.10 8.93
C ILE A 74 -9.00 13.73 8.77
N SER A 75 -10.08 12.94 8.79
CA SER A 75 -11.44 13.48 8.73
C SER A 75 -11.83 14.32 9.95
N CYS A 76 -11.08 14.21 11.06
CA CYS A 76 -11.21 15.03 12.26
C CYS A 76 -10.35 16.30 12.19
N MET A 77 -9.76 16.63 11.03
CA MET A 77 -9.06 17.89 10.82
C MET A 77 -9.98 18.87 10.11
N ARG A 78 -9.92 20.13 10.54
CA ARG A 78 -10.55 21.24 9.85
C ARG A 78 -9.89 21.49 8.49
N ASP A 79 -8.56 21.44 8.43
CA ASP A 79 -7.80 21.52 7.19
C ASP A 79 -6.76 20.38 7.11
N PRO A 80 -7.15 19.23 6.51
CA PRO A 80 -6.26 18.10 6.24
C PRO A 80 -4.91 18.44 5.59
N ARG A 81 -4.80 19.58 4.88
CA ARG A 81 -3.54 20.04 4.26
C ARG A 81 -2.41 20.19 5.25
N ASN A 82 -2.74 20.56 6.48
CA ASN A 82 -1.76 20.88 7.51
C ASN A 82 -0.83 19.70 7.81
N ILE A 83 -1.31 18.45 7.63
CA ILE A 83 -0.53 17.24 7.89
C ILE A 83 0.48 16.93 6.77
N VAL A 84 0.23 17.40 5.55
CA VAL A 84 1.01 17.00 4.36
C VAL A 84 2.50 17.29 4.52
N PRO A 85 2.95 18.49 4.92
CA PRO A 85 4.37 18.76 5.08
C PRO A 85 5.06 17.85 6.11
N ALA A 86 4.34 17.43 7.14
CA ALA A 86 4.88 16.54 8.17
C ALA A 86 5.00 15.08 7.69
N ILE A 87 4.17 14.68 6.72
CA ILE A 87 4.10 13.30 6.21
C ILE A 87 4.91 13.09 4.94
N GLU A 88 5.01 14.12 4.09
CA GLU A 88 5.71 14.06 2.82
C GLU A 88 7.17 13.60 2.99
N LYS A 89 7.84 14.03 4.07
CA LYS A 89 9.22 13.60 4.40
C LYS A 89 9.36 12.08 4.64
N TYR A 90 8.28 11.38 4.96
CA TYR A 90 8.25 9.92 5.12
C TYR A 90 7.87 9.19 3.85
N PHE A 91 7.31 9.87 2.84
CA PHE A 91 7.03 9.29 1.53
C PHE A 91 8.31 9.26 0.66
N ASP A 92 9.37 8.66 1.21
CA ASP A 92 10.69 8.51 0.59
C ASP A 92 11.07 7.01 0.57
N PRO A 93 11.64 6.47 -0.53
CA PRO A 93 12.01 5.06 -0.63
C PRO A 93 12.97 4.54 0.46
N LYS A 94 13.74 5.44 1.10
CA LYS A 94 14.66 5.12 2.20
C LYS A 94 13.95 5.01 3.56
N CYS A 95 12.69 5.43 3.66
CA CYS A 95 11.89 5.31 4.86
C CYS A 95 11.19 3.93 4.93
N ASP A 96 11.28 3.29 6.10
CA ASP A 96 10.84 1.91 6.34
C ASP A 96 9.31 1.73 6.42
N PHE A 97 8.60 2.84 6.54
CA PHE A 97 7.13 2.92 6.57
C PHE A 97 6.61 3.87 5.48
N SER A 98 7.39 4.06 4.41
CA SER A 98 7.02 4.92 3.28
C SER A 98 5.72 4.52 2.58
N ILE A 99 5.36 3.23 2.59
CA ILE A 99 4.06 2.77 2.07
C ILE A 99 2.92 3.21 2.98
N ASP A 100 3.14 3.28 4.29
CA ASP A 100 2.15 3.75 5.26
C ASP A 100 1.94 5.27 5.09
N ALA A 101 3.02 6.03 4.89
CA ALA A 101 2.93 7.44 4.51
C ALA A 101 2.22 7.64 3.15
N ALA A 102 2.50 6.81 2.16
CA ALA A 102 1.82 6.84 0.87
C ALA A 102 0.30 6.61 1.00
N LYS A 103 -0.14 5.80 1.98
CA LYS A 103 -1.56 5.58 2.27
C LYS A 103 -2.23 6.86 2.77
N VAL A 104 -1.57 7.64 3.63
CA VAL A 104 -2.04 8.96 4.08
C VAL A 104 -2.20 9.90 2.88
N MET A 105 -1.16 10.00 2.04
CA MET A 105 -1.18 10.84 0.83
C MET A 105 -2.27 10.40 -0.16
N PHE A 106 -2.54 9.10 -0.26
CA PHE A 106 -3.62 8.59 -1.10
C PHE A 106 -5.01 8.97 -0.57
N VAL A 107 -5.23 8.93 0.75
CA VAL A 107 -6.48 9.42 1.37
C VAL A 107 -6.66 10.90 1.09
N MET A 108 -5.60 11.70 1.23
CA MET A 108 -5.60 13.12 0.86
C MET A 108 -6.02 13.33 -0.60
N LYS A 109 -5.47 12.55 -1.52
CA LYS A 109 -5.84 12.61 -2.95
C LYS A 109 -7.30 12.22 -3.18
N ARG A 110 -7.73 11.09 -2.64
CA ARG A 110 -9.04 10.48 -2.90
C ARG A 110 -10.19 11.26 -2.28
N ASP A 111 -10.05 11.64 -1.01
CA ASP A 111 -11.17 12.14 -0.21
C ASP A 111 -11.21 13.67 -0.18
N PHE A 112 -10.06 14.34 -0.38
CA PHE A 112 -9.94 15.79 -0.29
C PHE A 112 -9.44 16.45 -1.58
N GLY A 113 -9.21 15.68 -2.65
CA GLY A 113 -8.85 16.20 -3.97
C GLY A 113 -7.43 16.76 -4.07
N PHE A 114 -6.50 16.32 -3.21
CA PHE A 114 -5.09 16.73 -3.30
C PHE A 114 -4.38 16.08 -4.47
N GLU A 115 -3.74 16.90 -5.30
CA GLU A 115 -2.86 16.41 -6.36
C GLU A 115 -1.42 16.34 -5.86
N PHE A 116 -0.78 15.19 -6.13
CA PHE A 116 0.60 14.91 -5.79
C PHE A 116 1.34 14.50 -7.06
N ASP A 117 2.18 15.41 -7.55
CA ASP A 117 3.02 15.15 -8.70
C ASP A 117 3.95 13.96 -8.41
N GLY A 118 3.96 12.97 -9.31
CA GLY A 118 4.82 11.80 -9.15
C GLY A 118 4.38 10.80 -8.08
N PHE A 119 3.15 10.86 -7.55
CA PHE A 119 2.66 9.90 -6.55
C PHE A 119 2.93 8.44 -6.94
N LEU A 120 2.58 8.06 -8.17
CA LEU A 120 2.73 6.68 -8.65
C LEU A 120 4.19 6.26 -8.80
N SER A 121 5.07 7.17 -9.23
CA SER A 121 6.51 6.90 -9.33
C SER A 121 7.15 6.75 -7.95
N THR A 122 6.83 7.63 -7.02
CA THR A 122 7.37 7.56 -5.65
C THR A 122 6.85 6.32 -4.93
N LEU A 123 5.55 6.00 -5.06
CA LEU A 123 4.99 4.76 -4.52
C LEU A 123 5.70 3.54 -5.11
N PHE A 124 5.89 3.51 -6.42
CA PHE A 124 6.62 2.43 -7.07
C PHE A 124 8.00 2.27 -6.45
N ASP A 125 8.79 3.33 -6.30
CA ASP A 125 10.12 3.27 -5.69
C ASP A 125 10.10 2.78 -4.24
N CYS A 126 9.09 3.19 -3.46
CA CYS A 126 8.88 2.75 -2.08
C CYS A 126 8.52 1.25 -1.96
N VAL A 127 7.95 0.62 -3.00
CA VAL A 127 7.70 -0.83 -3.00
C VAL A 127 9.04 -1.58 -3.09
N SER A 128 9.50 -2.08 -1.95
CA SER A 128 10.74 -2.86 -1.79
C SER A 128 10.49 -4.07 -0.88
N PRO A 129 11.34 -5.12 -0.91
CA PRO A 129 11.21 -6.27 -0.02
C PRO A 129 11.06 -5.86 1.46
N LYS A 130 11.92 -4.94 1.91
CA LYS A 130 11.93 -4.40 3.28
C LYS A 130 10.61 -3.70 3.63
N ASN A 131 10.12 -2.82 2.75
CA ASN A 131 8.94 -2.00 3.03
C ASN A 131 7.64 -2.81 2.98
N ILE A 132 7.54 -3.84 2.15
CA ILE A 132 6.32 -4.65 2.06
C ILE A 132 6.29 -5.81 3.05
N GLU A 133 7.43 -6.21 3.65
CA GLU A 133 7.48 -7.44 4.44
C GLU A 133 6.58 -7.42 5.66
N LYS A 134 6.69 -6.34 6.47
CA LYS A 134 5.85 -6.17 7.65
C LYS A 134 4.47 -5.68 7.23
N ASP A 135 3.44 -6.39 7.68
CA ASP A 135 2.02 -6.17 7.34
C ASP A 135 1.71 -6.29 5.85
N ILE A 136 2.36 -7.26 5.20
CA ILE A 136 2.31 -7.48 3.74
C ILE A 136 0.91 -7.47 3.14
N GLU A 137 -0.09 -8.05 3.80
CA GLU A 137 -1.46 -8.08 3.27
C GLU A 137 -2.08 -6.69 3.21
N ARG A 138 -1.90 -5.88 4.27
CA ARG A 138 -2.40 -4.51 4.34
C ARG A 138 -1.71 -3.63 3.27
N LYS A 139 -0.41 -3.81 3.08
CA LYS A 139 0.38 -3.06 2.09
C LYS A 139 0.06 -3.47 0.65
N LEU A 140 -0.08 -4.76 0.38
CA LEU A 140 -0.52 -5.25 -0.93
C LEU A 140 -1.96 -4.82 -1.23
N LEU A 141 -2.86 -4.85 -0.25
CA LEU A 141 -4.23 -4.35 -0.43
C LEU A 141 -4.24 -2.86 -0.78
N PHE A 142 -3.42 -2.05 -0.12
CA PHE A 142 -3.26 -0.64 -0.47
C PHE A 142 -2.76 -0.46 -1.91
N ILE A 143 -1.73 -1.20 -2.33
CA ILE A 143 -1.25 -1.15 -3.72
C ILE A 143 -2.36 -1.56 -4.71
N LEU A 144 -3.18 -2.56 -4.37
CA LEU A 144 -4.33 -2.96 -5.17
C LEU A 144 -5.41 -1.88 -5.24
N MET A 145 -5.64 -1.14 -4.16
CA MET A 145 -6.56 0.00 -4.16
C MET A 145 -6.08 1.11 -5.08
N VAL A 146 -4.78 1.45 -5.05
CA VAL A 146 -4.18 2.46 -5.93
C VAL A 146 -4.27 2.03 -7.39
N LEU A 147 -3.91 0.77 -7.69
CA LEU A 147 -3.88 0.25 -9.07
C LEU A 147 -5.25 -0.17 -9.59
N GLY A 148 -6.27 -0.28 -8.72
CA GLY A 148 -7.64 -0.60 -9.11
C GLY A 148 -8.39 0.60 -9.72
N ASP A 149 -7.82 1.80 -9.64
CA ASP A 149 -8.37 3.00 -10.27
C ASP A 149 -8.21 2.91 -11.81
N ASN A 150 -9.31 3.11 -12.52
CA ASN A 150 -9.36 3.07 -13.99
C ASN A 150 -8.51 4.16 -14.66
N SER A 151 -8.10 5.19 -13.93
CA SER A 151 -7.21 6.25 -14.43
C SER A 151 -5.75 5.80 -14.53
N VAL A 152 -5.35 4.69 -13.88
CA VAL A 152 -3.97 4.23 -13.87
C VAL A 152 -3.53 3.78 -15.26
N PRO A 153 -2.45 4.35 -15.84
CA PRO A 153 -1.97 3.93 -17.14
C PRO A 153 -1.51 2.47 -17.14
N LEU A 154 -1.81 1.75 -18.22
CA LEU A 154 -1.38 0.34 -18.37
C LEU A 154 0.13 0.15 -18.19
N ALA A 155 0.95 1.11 -18.64
CA ALA A 155 2.41 1.06 -18.46
C ALA A 155 2.80 1.01 -16.97
N VAL A 156 2.14 1.82 -16.14
CA VAL A 156 2.34 1.84 -14.69
C VAL A 156 1.93 0.50 -14.07
N ALA A 157 0.74 -0.01 -14.42
CA ALA A 157 0.30 -1.31 -13.92
C ALA A 157 1.28 -2.44 -14.27
N LYS A 158 1.82 -2.45 -15.50
CA LYS A 158 2.83 -3.42 -15.94
C LYS A 158 4.14 -3.29 -15.18
N ALA A 159 4.61 -2.06 -14.91
CA ALA A 159 5.82 -1.83 -14.13
C ALA A 159 5.64 -2.36 -12.69
N PHE A 160 4.53 -2.05 -12.02
CA PHE A 160 4.22 -2.60 -10.69
C PHE A 160 4.15 -4.13 -10.68
N ILE A 161 3.50 -4.74 -11.68
CA ILE A 161 3.47 -6.20 -11.84
C ILE A 161 4.89 -6.75 -11.92
N LYS A 162 5.74 -6.18 -12.79
CA LYS A 162 7.13 -6.62 -12.96
C LYS A 162 7.92 -6.47 -11.66
N LYS A 163 7.80 -5.35 -10.96
CA LYS A 163 8.48 -5.10 -9.69
C LYS A 163 8.04 -6.09 -8.61
N LEU A 164 6.74 -6.33 -8.47
CA LEU A 164 6.20 -7.29 -7.50
C LEU A 164 6.67 -8.72 -7.82
N CYS A 165 6.64 -9.14 -9.08
CA CYS A 165 7.20 -10.43 -9.50
C CYS A 165 8.70 -10.54 -9.14
N SER A 166 9.50 -9.51 -9.41
CA SER A 166 10.92 -9.49 -9.04
C SER A 166 11.14 -9.58 -7.52
N ILE A 167 10.33 -8.85 -6.73
CA ILE A 167 10.38 -8.93 -5.26
C ILE A 167 9.96 -10.32 -4.77
N SER A 168 8.97 -10.96 -5.41
CA SER A 168 8.49 -12.28 -4.98
C SER A 168 9.57 -13.37 -4.97
N LEU A 169 10.61 -13.23 -5.80
CA LEU A 169 11.77 -14.12 -5.82
C LEU A 169 12.71 -13.96 -4.62
N GLN A 170 12.67 -12.81 -3.94
CA GLN A 170 13.55 -12.44 -2.83
C GLN A 170 12.92 -12.69 -1.46
N MET A 171 11.65 -13.09 -1.44
CA MET A 171 10.82 -13.18 -0.24
C MET A 171 10.60 -14.64 0.17
N LYS A 172 10.34 -14.88 1.46
CA LYS A 172 9.91 -16.21 1.94
C LYS A 172 8.64 -16.67 1.24
N SER A 173 8.47 -17.98 1.08
CA SER A 173 7.39 -18.59 0.27
C SER A 173 5.98 -18.10 0.61
N SER A 174 5.69 -17.87 1.90
CA SER A 174 4.39 -17.35 2.33
C SER A 174 4.12 -15.91 1.83
N HIS A 175 5.16 -15.07 1.76
CA HIS A 175 5.06 -13.71 1.25
C HIS A 175 5.04 -13.69 -0.29
N CYS A 176 5.90 -14.50 -0.92
CA CYS A 176 5.87 -14.72 -2.36
C CYS A 176 4.45 -15.08 -2.85
N HIS A 177 3.80 -16.05 -2.21
CA HIS A 177 2.43 -16.44 -2.53
C HIS A 177 1.44 -15.27 -2.48
N LYS A 178 1.49 -14.43 -1.44
CA LYS A 178 0.61 -13.25 -1.31
C LYS A 178 0.89 -12.20 -2.38
N ILE A 179 2.16 -11.98 -2.73
CA ILE A 179 2.56 -11.07 -3.81
C ILE A 179 2.01 -11.57 -5.15
N LEU A 180 2.09 -12.87 -5.45
CA LEU A 180 1.54 -13.43 -6.68
C LEU A 180 0.01 -13.31 -6.75
N TRP A 181 -0.68 -13.45 -5.61
CA TRP A 181 -2.11 -13.13 -5.54
C TRP A 181 -2.40 -11.66 -5.85
N ALA A 182 -1.60 -10.73 -5.32
CA ALA A 182 -1.74 -9.31 -5.69
C ALA A 182 -1.47 -9.10 -7.19
N VAL A 183 -0.43 -9.70 -7.75
CA VAL A 183 -0.13 -9.62 -9.20
C VAL A 183 -1.32 -10.09 -10.04
N LEU A 184 -1.93 -11.23 -9.69
CA LEU A 184 -3.13 -11.72 -10.36
C LEU A 184 -4.28 -10.70 -10.30
N TRP A 185 -4.51 -10.09 -9.14
CA TRP A 185 -5.55 -9.06 -9.00
C TRP A 185 -5.26 -7.80 -9.83
N ILE A 186 -4.01 -7.33 -9.88
CA ILE A 186 -3.63 -6.21 -10.75
C ILE A 186 -3.91 -6.56 -12.22
N MET A 187 -3.56 -7.77 -12.67
CA MET A 187 -3.86 -8.21 -14.04
C MET A 187 -5.35 -8.32 -14.33
N ARG A 188 -6.17 -8.65 -13.31
CA ARG A 188 -7.63 -8.65 -13.44
C ARG A 188 -8.18 -7.23 -13.61
N PHE A 189 -7.65 -6.25 -12.87
CA PHE A 189 -7.99 -4.83 -13.07
C PHE A 189 -7.49 -4.30 -14.42
N HIS A 190 -6.35 -4.81 -14.89
CA HIS A 190 -5.71 -4.41 -16.14
C HIS A 190 -5.53 -5.59 -17.10
N PRO A 191 -6.60 -6.09 -17.77
CA PRO A 191 -6.53 -7.33 -18.56
C PRO A 191 -5.53 -7.32 -19.72
N MET A 192 -5.08 -6.15 -20.17
CA MET A 192 -4.03 -6.03 -21.19
C MET A 192 -2.63 -6.35 -20.65
N ALA A 193 -2.46 -6.41 -19.32
CA ALA A 193 -1.20 -6.79 -18.68
C ALA A 193 -0.94 -8.30 -18.73
N TYR A 194 -1.97 -9.14 -18.94
CA TYR A 194 -1.80 -10.59 -19.07
C TYR A 194 -0.84 -11.01 -20.19
N ILE A 195 -0.62 -10.15 -21.20
CA ILE A 195 0.37 -10.41 -22.26
C ILE A 195 1.78 -10.69 -21.69
N MET A 196 2.08 -10.14 -20.52
CA MET A 196 3.37 -10.32 -19.83
C MET A 196 3.59 -11.73 -19.29
N ALA A 197 2.52 -12.50 -19.09
CA ALA A 197 2.52 -13.82 -18.48
C ALA A 197 2.31 -14.96 -19.49
N ARG A 198 2.25 -14.66 -20.80
CA ARG A 198 2.10 -15.68 -21.83
C ARG A 198 3.46 -16.26 -22.22
N GLU A 199 3.52 -17.58 -22.35
CA GLU A 199 4.75 -18.31 -22.69
C GLU A 199 5.31 -17.94 -24.07
N ASP A 200 4.45 -17.58 -25.03
CA ASP A 200 4.84 -17.08 -26.35
C ASP A 200 5.32 -15.61 -26.34
N GLY A 201 5.22 -14.94 -25.20
CA GLY A 201 5.68 -13.56 -24.99
C GLY A 201 7.20 -13.43 -24.82
N PHE A 202 7.91 -14.53 -24.59
CA PHE A 202 9.36 -14.52 -24.43
C PHE A 202 10.06 -14.26 -25.77
N ARG A 203 10.56 -13.04 -25.97
CA ARG A 203 11.47 -12.71 -27.07
C ARG A 203 12.91 -12.71 -26.53
N LYS A 204 13.70 -13.70 -26.97
CA LYS A 204 15.13 -13.85 -26.63
C LYS A 204 15.97 -12.62 -26.93
N ASP A 205 15.51 -11.78 -27.86
CA ASP A 205 16.21 -10.60 -28.34
C ASP A 205 15.92 -9.34 -27.50
N LEU A 206 15.04 -9.43 -26.49
CA LEU A 206 14.84 -8.33 -25.57
C LEU A 206 16.02 -8.25 -24.60
N GLU A 207 16.76 -7.15 -24.66
CA GLU A 207 17.78 -6.81 -23.67
C GLU A 207 17.18 -6.90 -22.27
N TRP A 208 17.89 -7.58 -21.38
CA TRP A 208 17.52 -7.65 -19.97
C TRP A 208 17.65 -6.22 -19.43
N ALA A 209 16.52 -5.64 -19.01
CA ALA A 209 16.57 -4.36 -18.34
C ALA A 209 17.29 -4.54 -17.00
N GLU A 210 18.49 -3.96 -16.87
CA GLU A 210 19.29 -4.01 -15.63
C GLU A 210 18.57 -3.40 -14.42
N SER A 211 17.65 -2.46 -14.68
CA SER A 211 16.78 -1.84 -13.69
C SER A 211 15.32 -1.92 -14.11
N ILE A 212 14.43 -2.00 -13.13
CA ILE A 212 12.98 -1.94 -13.32
C ILE A 212 12.52 -0.55 -12.88
N THR A 213 12.19 0.30 -13.84
CA THR A 213 11.55 1.62 -13.65
C THR A 213 10.20 1.64 -14.37
N MET A 214 9.43 2.73 -14.24
CA MET A 214 8.16 2.89 -14.97
C MET A 214 8.34 2.84 -16.49
N ASP A 215 9.44 3.43 -16.99
CA ASP A 215 9.69 3.57 -18.43
C ASP A 215 10.59 2.46 -18.99
N LYS A 216 11.36 1.79 -18.12
CA LYS A 216 12.34 0.77 -18.52
C LYS A 216 12.17 -0.48 -17.67
N PHE A 217 11.55 -1.52 -18.25
CA PHE A 217 11.46 -2.85 -17.65
C PHE A 217 11.29 -3.92 -18.74
N GLN A 218 11.69 -5.15 -18.44
CA GLN A 218 11.42 -6.30 -19.31
C GLN A 218 9.93 -6.67 -19.20
N PRO A 219 9.15 -6.62 -20.30
CA PRO A 219 7.72 -6.90 -20.23
C PRO A 219 7.37 -8.35 -19.91
N TYR A 220 8.27 -9.29 -20.22
CA TYR A 220 8.06 -10.71 -19.93
C TYR A 220 8.35 -11.03 -18.45
N LEU A 221 7.49 -11.87 -17.85
CA LEU A 221 7.60 -12.29 -16.45
C LEU A 221 8.34 -13.63 -16.30
N PHE A 222 9.66 -13.63 -16.57
CA PHE A 222 10.50 -14.81 -16.35
C PHE A 222 10.47 -15.29 -14.89
N GLU A 223 10.13 -14.42 -13.95
CA GLU A 223 9.97 -14.76 -12.54
C GLU A 223 8.90 -15.84 -12.36
N LEU A 224 7.85 -15.85 -13.19
CA LEU A 224 6.84 -16.90 -13.18
C LEU A 224 7.40 -18.26 -13.65
N ASP A 225 8.38 -18.26 -14.54
CA ASP A 225 9.07 -19.48 -14.99
C ASP A 225 9.95 -20.07 -13.90
N ILE A 226 10.60 -19.22 -13.11
CA ILE A 226 11.37 -19.67 -11.94
C ILE A 226 10.41 -20.22 -10.88
N LEU A 227 9.29 -19.53 -10.64
CA LEU A 227 8.33 -19.90 -9.60
C LEU A 227 7.45 -21.10 -9.97
N SER A 228 7.37 -21.49 -11.24
CA SER A 228 6.65 -22.71 -11.66
C SER A 228 7.31 -23.99 -11.14
N GLU A 229 8.55 -23.93 -10.69
CA GLU A 229 9.27 -25.05 -10.07
C GLU A 229 9.21 -25.05 -8.52
N SER A 230 8.43 -24.14 -7.92
CA SER A 230 8.36 -23.92 -6.47
C SER A 230 7.42 -24.90 -5.72
N LEU A 231 7.03 -24.54 -4.49
CA LEU A 231 6.04 -25.26 -3.66
C LEU A 231 4.66 -25.30 -4.33
N GLU A 232 3.84 -26.29 -3.98
CA GLU A 232 2.56 -26.56 -4.64
C GLU A 232 1.62 -25.34 -4.62
N GLY A 233 1.49 -24.64 -3.49
CA GLY A 233 0.67 -23.43 -3.43
C GLY A 233 1.16 -22.30 -4.34
N ILE A 234 2.47 -22.14 -4.52
CA ILE A 234 3.04 -21.15 -5.47
C ILE A 234 2.80 -21.59 -6.91
N LYS A 235 3.00 -22.88 -7.22
CA LYS A 235 2.71 -23.45 -8.53
C LYS A 235 1.26 -23.24 -8.95
N LYS A 236 0.32 -23.45 -8.02
CA LYS A 236 -1.12 -23.23 -8.26
C LYS A 236 -1.43 -21.80 -8.69
N ILE A 237 -0.89 -20.80 -8.00
CA ILE A 237 -1.13 -19.39 -8.35
C ILE A 237 -0.43 -19.00 -9.67
N VAL A 238 0.79 -19.49 -9.93
CA VAL A 238 1.47 -19.30 -11.23
C VAL A 238 0.65 -19.89 -12.37
N ASN A 239 0.18 -21.13 -12.23
CA ASN A 239 -0.66 -21.80 -13.23
C ASN A 239 -1.99 -21.07 -13.44
N LEU A 240 -2.58 -20.52 -12.36
CA LEU A 240 -3.78 -19.70 -12.45
C LEU A 240 -3.55 -18.43 -13.27
N ILE A 241 -2.45 -17.71 -13.02
CA ILE A 241 -2.05 -16.53 -13.79
C ILE A 241 -1.89 -16.89 -15.26
N ARG A 242 -1.13 -17.95 -15.58
CA ARG A 242 -0.90 -18.38 -16.97
C ARG A 242 -2.19 -18.82 -17.66
N ARG A 243 -3.08 -19.52 -16.96
CA ARG A 243 -4.39 -19.93 -17.48
C ARG A 243 -5.24 -18.70 -17.86
N GLU A 244 -5.34 -17.71 -16.98
CA GLU A 244 -6.07 -16.45 -17.25
C GLU A 244 -5.39 -15.59 -18.32
N ALA A 245 -4.08 -15.75 -18.53
CA ALA A 245 -3.36 -15.13 -19.64
C ALA A 245 -3.64 -15.79 -20.99
N GLY A 246 -3.76 -17.12 -21.01
CA GLY A 246 -4.05 -17.93 -22.20
C GLY A 246 -5.52 -17.83 -22.64
N ASP A 247 -6.46 -17.88 -21.69
CA ASP A 247 -7.90 -17.88 -21.97
C ASP A 247 -8.64 -16.76 -21.25
N ALA A 248 -9.18 -15.81 -22.02
CA ALA A 248 -9.99 -14.72 -21.46
C ALA A 248 -11.29 -15.22 -20.80
N LYS A 249 -11.80 -16.41 -21.17
CA LYS A 249 -13.01 -16.99 -20.55
C LYS A 249 -12.77 -17.51 -19.15
N SER A 250 -11.52 -17.81 -18.77
CA SER A 250 -11.21 -18.24 -17.41
C SER A 250 -11.09 -17.08 -16.42
N ARG A 251 -11.20 -15.83 -16.90
CA ARG A 251 -11.13 -14.63 -16.06
C ARG A 251 -12.47 -14.41 -15.34
N PRO A 252 -12.46 -13.98 -14.08
CA PRO A 252 -13.68 -13.59 -13.38
C PRO A 252 -14.36 -12.39 -14.07
N ARG A 253 -15.69 -12.41 -14.14
CA ARG A 253 -16.50 -11.36 -14.79
C ARG A 253 -16.77 -10.15 -13.89
N LEU A 254 -16.79 -10.36 -12.58
CA LEU A 254 -17.05 -9.33 -11.58
C LEU A 254 -15.86 -9.28 -10.63
N LEU A 255 -15.27 -8.10 -10.52
CA LEU A 255 -14.17 -7.81 -9.62
C LEU A 255 -14.67 -6.82 -8.56
N SER A 256 -14.38 -7.11 -7.30
CA SER A 256 -14.60 -6.17 -6.21
C SER A 256 -13.43 -6.25 -5.25
N LEU A 257 -12.94 -5.08 -4.84
CA LEU A 257 -11.91 -4.96 -3.80
C LEU A 257 -12.40 -5.57 -2.46
N SER A 258 -13.72 -5.56 -2.21
CA SER A 258 -14.32 -6.18 -1.01
C SER A 258 -14.13 -7.70 -0.94
N ASN A 259 -13.80 -8.34 -2.06
CA ASN A 259 -13.68 -9.80 -2.16
C ASN A 259 -12.22 -10.26 -2.20
N ILE A 260 -11.27 -9.34 -2.07
CA ILE A 260 -9.85 -9.69 -2.05
C ILE A 260 -9.55 -10.44 -0.76
N THR A 261 -9.02 -11.64 -0.91
CA THR A 261 -8.45 -12.43 0.16
C THR A 261 -7.06 -12.86 -0.25
N PHE A 262 -6.16 -12.97 0.73
CA PHE A 262 -4.83 -13.55 0.55
C PHE A 262 -4.83 -14.96 1.14
N PRO A 263 -5.01 -16.01 0.32
CA PRO A 263 -5.10 -17.37 0.84
C PRO A 263 -3.80 -17.77 1.53
N ARG A 264 -3.92 -18.62 2.55
CA ARG A 264 -2.76 -19.24 3.19
C ARG A 264 -2.06 -20.13 2.15
N LEU A 265 -0.73 -20.18 2.24
CA LEU A 265 0.07 -21.04 1.38
C LEU A 265 -0.26 -22.51 1.71
N GLU A 266 -0.71 -23.25 0.71
CA GLU A 266 -0.75 -24.71 0.75
C GLU A 266 0.68 -25.24 0.53
N ILE A 267 1.15 -26.06 1.47
CA ILE A 267 2.50 -26.66 1.46
C ILE A 267 2.46 -27.97 0.68
#